data_AF-R0HES1-F1
#
_entry.id   AF-R0HES1-F1
#
_cell.length_a   1.000
_cell.length_b   1.000
_cell.length_c   1.000
_cell.angle_alpha   90.00
_cell.angle_beta   90.00
_cell.angle_gamma   90.00
#
_symmetry.space_group_name_H-M   'P 1'
#
loop_
_entity.id
_entity.type
_entity.pdbx_description
1 polymer ?
#
loop_
_entity_poly.entity_id
_entity_poly.type
_entity_poly.pdbx_seq_one_letter_code
_entity_poly.pdbx_strand_id
1 'polypeptide(L)'
;MDPNMMIEKKLTDSDVSNKARLHLPKKKVENIIRSTGVPIPRNGIQVEILDNNNSYWVNFGVGGSGYFIGSGWVNLRDAKHLRTGDIIKLYWENTKFIFSM
;
A
#
# COMPACT_ATOMS: atom_id res chain seq x y z
N MET A 1 17.16 8.09 6.30
CA MET A 1 15.85 7.65 5.77
C MET A 1 15.27 6.67 6.75
N ASP A 2 13.97 6.77 7.01
CA ASP A 2 13.26 5.84 7.88
C ASP A 2 13.24 4.44 7.22
N PRO A 3 13.79 3.38 7.87
CA PRO A 3 13.84 2.04 7.30
C PRO A 3 12.45 1.40 7.15
N ASN A 4 11.46 1.83 7.93
CA ASN A 4 10.10 1.31 7.90
C ASN A 4 9.26 2.01 6.83
N MET A 5 9.67 3.19 6.36
CA MET A 5 8.96 3.90 5.30
C MET A 5 8.93 3.03 4.04
N MET A 6 7.74 2.68 3.60
CA MET A 6 7.50 1.92 2.38
C MET A 6 7.53 2.86 1.17
N ILE A 7 6.71 3.91 1.21
CA ILE A 7 6.61 4.88 0.11
C ILE A 7 6.26 6.25 0.69
N GLU A 8 6.82 7.29 0.07
CA GLU A 8 6.31 8.66 0.12
C GLU A 8 6.04 9.04 -1.33
N LYS A 9 4.79 9.38 -1.65
CA LYS A 9 4.36 9.60 -3.04
C LYS A 9 3.32 10.69 -3.13
N LYS A 10 3.51 11.57 -4.11
CA LYS A 10 2.46 12.44 -4.64
C LYS A 10 1.52 11.62 -5.52
N LEU A 11 0.25 11.53 -5.14
CA LEU A 11 -0.75 10.74 -5.84
C LEU A 11 -1.01 11.26 -7.25
N THR A 12 -1.11 10.34 -8.20
CA THR A 12 -1.51 10.61 -9.59
C THR A 12 -2.96 10.17 -9.84
N ASP A 13 -3.53 10.55 -10.98
CA ASP A 13 -4.91 10.15 -11.35
C ASP A 13 -5.13 8.63 -11.30
N SER A 14 -4.11 7.84 -11.67
CA SER A 14 -4.17 6.38 -11.59
C SER A 14 -4.29 5.86 -10.16
N ASP A 15 -3.67 6.56 -9.19
CA ASP A 15 -3.71 6.17 -7.78
C ASP A 15 -5.05 6.50 -7.12
N VAL A 16 -5.85 7.41 -7.69
CA VAL A 16 -7.15 7.82 -7.13
C VAL A 16 -8.35 7.46 -8.01
N SER A 17 -8.15 6.84 -9.17
CA SER A 17 -9.23 6.35 -10.05
C SER A 17 -10.12 5.26 -9.41
N ASN A 18 -11.30 4.98 -9.98
CA ASN A 18 -12.21 3.95 -9.46
C ASN A 18 -11.67 2.51 -9.50
N LYS A 19 -10.66 2.25 -10.33
CA LYS A 19 -9.93 0.98 -10.39
C LYS A 19 -8.49 1.14 -9.91
N ALA A 20 -8.26 2.15 -9.04
CA ALA A 20 -6.94 2.52 -8.59
C ALA A 20 -6.21 1.35 -7.93
N ARG A 21 -4.90 1.34 -8.17
CA ARG A 21 -3.94 0.51 -7.49
C ARG A 21 -2.81 1.41 -7.04
N LEU A 22 -2.40 1.26 -5.79
CA LEU A 22 -1.22 1.96 -5.29
C LEU A 22 0.01 1.08 -5.50
N HIS A 23 0.89 1.48 -6.42
CA HIS A 23 2.11 0.74 -6.72
C HIS A 23 3.19 0.93 -5.65
N LEU A 24 3.81 -0.18 -5.25
CA LEU A 24 4.79 -0.21 -4.18
C LEU A 24 6.22 -0.41 -4.72
N PRO A 25 7.25 0.14 -4.06
CA PRO A 25 8.64 -0.03 -4.50
C PRO A 25 9.08 -1.50 -4.43
N LYS A 26 9.41 -2.08 -5.60
CA LYS A 26 9.78 -3.49 -5.75
C LYS A 26 10.83 -3.97 -4.75
N LYS A 27 11.97 -3.26 -4.67
CA LYS A 27 13.08 -3.63 -3.79
C LYS A 27 12.68 -3.69 -2.31
N LYS A 28 11.80 -2.79 -1.85
CA LYS A 28 11.34 -2.77 -0.46
C LYS A 28 10.41 -3.95 -0.16
N VAL A 29 9.49 -4.26 -1.08
CA VAL A 29 8.63 -5.44 -0.96
C VAL A 29 9.46 -6.72 -0.92
N GLU A 30 10.44 -6.86 -1.82
CA GLU A 30 11.30 -8.04 -1.87
C GLU A 30 12.12 -8.20 -0.58
N ASN A 31 12.59 -7.11 0.02
CA ASN A 31 13.26 -7.14 1.32
C ASN A 31 12.31 -7.60 2.44
N ILE A 32 11.05 -7.13 2.45
CA ILE A 32 10.04 -7.59 3.39
C ILE A 32 9.83 -9.10 3.24
N ILE A 33 9.58 -9.58 2.01
CA ILE A 33 9.38 -11.02 1.73
C ILE A 33 10.58 -11.84 2.21
N ARG A 34 11.82 -11.36 1.97
CA ARG A 34 13.04 -12.03 2.43
C ARG A 34 13.13 -12.06 3.96
N SER A 35 12.75 -10.98 4.63
CA SER A 35 12.82 -10.85 6.09
C SER A 35 11.73 -11.65 6.81
N THR A 36 10.52 -11.73 6.26
CA THR A 36 9.38 -12.43 6.87
C THR A 36 9.31 -13.90 6.46
N GLY A 37 9.93 -14.27 5.32
CA GLY A 37 9.80 -15.59 4.73
C GLY A 37 8.43 -15.87 4.10
N VAL A 38 7.54 -14.87 4.05
CA VAL A 38 6.17 -15.00 3.52
C VAL A 38 6.13 -14.51 2.08
N PRO A 39 6.01 -15.40 1.07
CA PRO A 39 5.83 -14.98 -0.30
C PRO A 39 4.44 -14.39 -0.52
N ILE A 40 4.33 -13.45 -1.46
CA ILE A 40 3.02 -12.95 -1.89
C ILE A 40 2.47 -13.92 -2.93
N PRO A 41 1.34 -14.61 -2.66
CA PRO A 41 0.76 -15.55 -3.60
C PRO A 41 0.23 -14.83 -4.84
N ARG A 42 0.02 -15.57 -5.93
CA ARG A 42 -0.44 -15.01 -7.22
C ARG A 42 -1.75 -14.22 -7.12
N ASN A 43 -2.64 -14.63 -6.22
CA ASN A 43 -3.92 -13.96 -5.99
C ASN A 43 -3.83 -12.77 -5.01
N GLY A 44 -2.65 -12.51 -4.45
CA GLY A 44 -2.43 -11.55 -3.38
C GLY A 44 -2.81 -12.07 -2.00
N ILE A 45 -2.46 -11.30 -0.98
CA ILE A 45 -2.75 -11.56 0.42
C ILE A 45 -3.51 -10.35 1.01
N GLN A 46 -4.44 -10.61 1.93
CA GLN A 46 -5.11 -9.54 2.67
C GLN A 46 -4.17 -8.97 3.73
N VAL A 47 -4.00 -7.66 3.74
CA VAL A 47 -3.16 -6.93 4.68
C VAL A 47 -3.94 -5.74 5.22
N GLU A 48 -3.69 -5.40 6.47
CA GLU A 48 -4.26 -4.21 7.10
C GLU A 48 -3.45 -2.95 6.74
N ILE A 49 -4.15 -1.87 6.41
CA ILE A 49 -3.64 -0.51 6.50
C ILE A 49 -4.30 0.16 7.71
N LEU A 50 -3.49 0.59 8.67
CA LEU A 50 -3.93 1.34 9.83
C LEU A 50 -3.76 2.85 9.58
N ASP A 51 -4.85 3.60 9.68
CA ASP A 51 -4.86 5.06 9.71
C ASP A 51 -5.41 5.52 11.06
N ASN A 52 -4.52 5.90 11.98
CA ASN A 52 -4.86 6.16 13.38
C ASN A 52 -5.57 4.96 14.04
N ASN A 53 -6.87 5.07 14.32
CA ASN A 53 -7.69 4.02 14.92
C ASN A 53 -8.57 3.28 13.89
N ASN A 54 -8.44 3.62 12.60
CA ASN A 54 -9.24 3.02 11.53
C ASN A 54 -8.43 1.96 10.79
N SER A 55 -9.03 0.77 10.65
CA SER A 55 -8.43 -0.35 9.93
C SER A 55 -9.07 -0.53 8.55
N TYR A 56 -8.22 -0.56 7.52
CA TYR A 56 -8.63 -0.78 6.13
C TYR A 56 -7.96 -2.05 5.60
N TRP A 57 -8.76 -3.06 5.28
CA TRP A 57 -8.23 -4.30 4.70
C TRP A 57 -8.10 -4.18 3.19
N VAL A 58 -6.90 -4.51 2.70
CA VAL A 58 -6.54 -4.37 1.29
C VAL A 58 -5.91 -5.63 0.74
N ASN A 59 -6.10 -5.86 -0.56
CA ASN A 59 -5.37 -6.90 -1.27
C ASN A 59 -3.97 -6.41 -1.64
N PHE A 60 -2.94 -6.99 -1.03
CA PHE A 60 -1.55 -6.81 -1.40
C PHE A 60 -1.14 -7.87 -2.44
N GLY A 61 -0.90 -7.45 -3.67
CA GLY A 61 -0.70 -8.36 -4.81
C GLY A 61 0.57 -8.08 -5.60
N VAL A 62 0.85 -8.99 -6.53
CA VAL A 62 1.89 -8.88 -7.55
C VAL A 62 1.24 -8.93 -8.94
N GLY A 63 1.68 -8.05 -9.85
CA GLY A 63 1.21 -7.96 -11.23
C GLY A 63 2.36 -7.66 -12.19
N GLY A 64 2.05 -7.46 -13.48
CA GLY A 64 3.07 -7.25 -14.52
C GLY A 64 4.01 -6.06 -14.27
N SER A 65 3.53 -5.01 -13.58
CA SER A 65 4.32 -3.83 -13.22
C SER A 65 4.96 -3.90 -11.82
N GLY A 66 4.90 -5.07 -11.16
CA GLY A 66 5.44 -5.27 -9.82
C GLY A 66 4.35 -5.37 -8.76
N TYR A 67 4.64 -4.88 -7.56
CA TYR A 67 3.75 -5.04 -6.40
C TYR A 67 2.79 -3.87 -6.25
N PHE A 68 1.59 -4.16 -5.74
CA PHE A 68 0.55 -3.14 -5.60
C PHE A 68 -0.40 -3.44 -4.43
N ILE A 69 -1.00 -2.38 -3.90
CA ILE A 69 -2.19 -2.43 -3.07
C ILE A 69 -3.40 -2.23 -3.99
N GLY A 70 -4.30 -3.20 -4.01
CA GLY A 70 -5.46 -3.26 -4.90
C GLY A 70 -6.78 -3.08 -4.16
N SER A 71 -7.70 -4.03 -4.34
CA SER A 71 -9.03 -4.03 -3.69
C SER A 71 -8.96 -3.61 -2.23
N GLY A 72 -9.85 -2.71 -1.81
CA GLY A 72 -9.84 -2.08 -0.48
C GLY A 72 -9.13 -0.72 -0.44
N TRP A 73 -8.17 -0.45 -1.35
CA TRP A 73 -7.52 0.87 -1.46
C TRP A 73 -8.52 2.01 -1.66
N VAL A 74 -9.53 1.79 -2.50
CA VAL A 74 -10.59 2.76 -2.77
C VAL A 74 -11.35 3.15 -1.49
N ASN A 75 -11.52 2.24 -0.53
CA ASN A 75 -12.22 2.54 0.72
C ASN A 75 -11.43 3.54 1.57
N LEU A 76 -10.10 3.35 1.66
CA LEU A 76 -9.21 4.29 2.34
C LEU A 76 -9.16 5.62 1.59
N ARG A 77 -9.05 5.59 0.26
CA ARG A 77 -9.10 6.79 -0.60
C ARG A 77 -10.35 7.62 -0.32
N ASP A 78 -11.52 6.98 -0.29
CA ASP A 78 -12.80 7.65 -0.10
C ASP A 78 -12.96 8.19 1.32
N ALA A 79 -12.58 7.40 2.33
CA ALA A 79 -12.63 7.82 3.73
C ALA A 79 -11.71 9.02 4.04
N LYS A 80 -10.59 9.14 3.31
CA LYS A 80 -9.62 10.24 3.45
C LYS A 80 -9.79 11.34 2.41
N HIS A 81 -10.78 11.21 1.53
CA HIS A 81 -11.03 12.12 0.42
C HIS A 81 -9.78 12.39 -0.43
N LEU A 82 -8.94 11.38 -0.64
CA LEU A 82 -7.66 11.54 -1.35
C LEU A 82 -7.87 11.95 -2.81
N ARG A 83 -7.04 12.87 -3.28
CA ARG A 83 -7.08 13.44 -4.62
C ARG A 83 -5.71 13.41 -5.28
N THR A 84 -5.70 13.57 -6.59
CA THR A 84 -4.47 13.80 -7.35
C THR A 84 -3.74 15.01 -6.77
N GLY A 85 -2.45 14.82 -6.50
CA GLY A 85 -1.59 15.85 -5.94
C GLY A 85 -1.39 15.76 -4.43
N ASP A 86 -2.21 15.01 -3.70
CA ASP A 86 -1.98 14.75 -2.28
C ASP A 86 -0.68 13.95 -2.09
N ILE A 87 0.02 14.21 -0.99
CA ILE A 87 1.20 13.44 -0.61
C ILE A 87 0.76 12.46 0.47
N ILE A 88 1.06 11.18 0.25
CA ILE A 88 0.84 10.14 1.24
C ILE A 88 2.16 9.48 1.62
N LYS A 89 2.16 8.88 2.81
CA LYS A 89 3.22 8.02 3.31
C LYS A 89 2.61 6.71 3.76
N LEU A 90 3.25 5.62 3.38
CA LEU A 90 3.00 4.29 3.95
C LEU A 90 4.27 3.78 4.60
N TYR A 91 4.12 3.17 5.76
CA TYR A 91 5.17 2.48 6.50
C TYR A 91 4.81 1.00 6.63
N TRP A 92 5.80 0.12 6.75
CA TRP A 92 5.59 -1.30 7.02
C TRP A 92 6.03 -1.61 8.45
N GLU A 93 5.09 -2.04 9.30
CA GLU A 93 5.35 -2.33 10.71
C GLU A 93 4.56 -3.56 11.16
N ASN A 94 5.22 -4.51 11.84
CA ASN A 94 4.55 -5.64 12.52
C ASN A 94 3.48 -6.35 11.68
N THR A 95 3.73 -6.54 10.37
CA THR A 95 2.86 -7.17 9.35
C THR A 95 1.70 -6.33 8.78
N LYS A 96 1.62 -5.04 9.12
CA LYS A 96 0.62 -4.11 8.58
C LYS A 96 1.28 -2.87 7.97
N PHE A 97 0.50 -2.17 7.16
CA PHE A 97 0.88 -0.83 6.72
C PHE A 97 0.37 0.22 7.69
N ILE A 98 1.19 1.23 7.97
CA ILE A 98 0.76 2.44 8.69
C ILE A 98 0.63 3.57 7.68
N PHE A 99 -0.54 4.19 7.64
CA PHE A 99 -0.85 5.30 6.75
C PHE A 99 -0.64 6.64 7.46
N SER A 100 -0.05 7.59 6.73
CA SER A 100 0.06 8.99 7.11
C SER A 100 -0.08 9.87 5.87
N MET A 101 -0.53 11.10 6.07
CA MET A 101 -0.49 12.18 5.07
C MET A 101 0.46 13.27 5.53
#